data_AF-A0AAV4XKN0-F1
#
_entry.id   AF-A0AAV4XKN0-F1
#
_cell.length_a   1.000
_cell.length_b   1.000
_cell.length_c   1.000
_cell.angle_alpha   90.00
_cell.angle_beta   90.00
_cell.angle_gamma   90.00
#
_symmetry.space_group_name_H-M   'P 1'
#
loop_
_entity.id
_entity.type
_entity.pdbx_description
1 polymer ?
#
loop_
_entity_poly.entity_id
_entity_poly.type
_entity_poly.pdbx_seq_one_letter_code
_entity_poly.pdbx_strand_id
1 'polypeptide(L)'
;MEDIKVISFATGTKCINGEHISMIGANLNDCHAEIISRRCLKDFFYTNLEYHITGQQDARIFCPHEEEVERYGRHPNQLTWCFENQN
;
A
#
# COMPACT_ATOMS: atom_id res chain seq x y z
N MET A 1 -16.97 -14.27 11.45
CA MET A 1 -16.15 -13.10 11.82
C MET A 1 -15.52 -12.66 10.51
N GLU A 2 -15.70 -11.40 10.10
CA GLU A 2 -14.95 -10.90 8.95
C GLU A 2 -13.46 -10.87 9.32
N ASP A 3 -12.60 -11.43 8.46
CA ASP A 3 -11.16 -11.43 8.67
C ASP A 3 -10.60 -10.03 8.44
N ILE A 4 -10.29 -9.33 9.52
CA ILE A 4 -9.67 -8.01 9.50
C ILE A 4 -8.16 -8.16 9.61
N LYS A 5 -7.43 -7.64 8.61
CA LYS A 5 -5.97 -7.59 8.61
C LYS A 5 -5.48 -6.17 8.86
N VAL A 6 -4.75 -5.96 9.95
CA VAL A 6 -4.07 -4.69 10.22
C VAL A 6 -2.84 -4.58 9.31
N ILE A 7 -2.86 -3.61 8.39
CA ILE A 7 -1.77 -3.40 7.42
C ILE A 7 -0.68 -2.48 7.97
N SER A 8 -1.06 -1.45 8.72
CA SER A 8 -0.12 -0.52 9.34
C SER A 8 -0.67 0.03 10.64
N PHE A 9 0.24 0.36 11.56
CA PHE A 9 -0.03 1.06 12.79
C PHE A 9 1.15 2.00 13.06
N ALA A 10 0.86 3.20 13.51
CA ALA A 10 1.89 4.18 13.86
C ALA A 10 1.41 5.10 14.96
N THR A 11 2.37 5.76 15.60
CA THR A 11 2.16 6.84 16.56
C THR A 11 3.10 7.98 16.24
N GLY A 12 2.78 9.19 16.69
CA GLY A 12 3.65 10.35 16.53
C GLY A 12 2.86 11.63 16.31
N THR A 13 3.46 12.74 16.73
CA THR A 13 2.84 14.09 16.76
C THR A 13 3.86 15.19 16.48
N LYS A 14 5.01 14.82 15.92
CA LYS A 14 6.15 15.71 15.71
C LYS A 14 6.71 15.57 14.30
N CYS A 15 7.26 16.66 13.81
CA CYS A 15 7.99 16.75 12.55
C CYS A 15 9.47 17.04 12.85
N ILE A 16 10.33 16.75 11.88
CA ILE A 16 11.77 17.03 12.01
C ILE A 16 12.03 18.54 11.95
N ASN A 17 13.12 19.00 12.57
CA ASN A 17 13.60 20.37 12.40
C ASN A 17 14.26 20.55 11.02
N GLY A 18 14.18 21.75 10.46
CA GLY A 18 14.79 22.15 9.18
C GLY A 18 16.29 21.85 9.10
N GLU A 19 17.03 22.03 10.19
CA GLU A 19 18.47 21.72 10.27
C GLU A 19 18.80 20.24 10.04
N HIS A 20 17.82 19.36 10.18
CA HIS A 20 17.96 17.92 9.99
C HIS A 20 17.27 17.42 8.71
N ILE A 21 16.76 18.30 7.84
CA ILE A 21 16.22 17.87 6.54
C ILE A 21 17.36 17.34 5.68
N SER A 22 17.15 16.16 5.11
CA SER A 22 18.13 15.50 4.24
C SER A 22 17.91 15.87 2.78
N MET A 23 18.98 16.25 2.08
CA MET A 23 18.96 16.52 0.63
C MET A 23 18.96 15.25 -0.24
N ILE A 24 19.26 14.09 0.35
CA ILE A 24 19.26 12.79 -0.33
C ILE A 24 18.04 11.93 0.04
N GLY A 25 17.11 12.48 0.83
CA GLY A 25 15.92 11.75 1.27
C GLY A 25 16.16 10.70 2.35
N ALA A 26 17.24 10.82 3.15
CA ALA A 26 17.57 9.86 4.21
C ALA A 26 16.71 10.01 5.49
N ASN A 27 16.02 11.15 5.66
CA ASN A 27 15.29 11.48 6.88
C ASN A 27 13.78 11.60 6.61
N LEU A 28 12.97 11.31 7.63
CA LEU A 28 11.53 11.52 7.61
C LEU A 28 11.21 12.92 8.08
N ASN A 29 10.63 13.73 7.20
CA ASN A 29 10.30 15.12 7.53
C ASN A 29 9.11 15.24 8.47
N ASP A 30 8.14 14.34 8.34
CA ASP A 30 6.90 14.34 9.09
C ASP A 30 6.68 12.94 9.69
N CYS A 31 6.64 12.90 11.01
CA CYS A 31 6.46 11.69 11.81
C CYS A 31 5.12 11.67 12.54
N HIS A 32 4.13 12.45 12.08
CA HIS A 32 2.76 12.28 12.54
C HIS A 32 2.25 10.87 12.24
N ALA A 33 1.47 10.31 13.17
CA ALA A 33 1.00 8.93 13.11
C ALA A 33 0.34 8.60 11.75
N GLU A 34 -0.56 9.46 11.29
CA GLU A 34 -1.27 9.30 10.02
C GLU A 34 -0.33 9.32 8.80
N ILE A 35 0.75 10.11 8.87
CA ILE A 35 1.73 10.21 7.79
C ILE A 35 2.59 8.96 7.75
N ILE A 36 3.05 8.46 8.89
CA ILE A 36 3.82 7.22 8.98
C ILE A 36 2.97 6.02 8.55
N SER A 37 1.74 5.88 9.05
CA SER A 37 0.82 4.82 8.63
C SER A 37 0.62 4.80 7.12
N ARG A 38 0.46 5.98 6.49
CA ARG A 38 0.35 6.08 5.02
C ARG A 38 1.65 5.66 4.31
N ARG A 39 2.83 5.97 4.85
CA ARG A 39 4.11 5.53 4.27
C ARG A 39 4.28 4.00 4.37
N CYS A 40 3.89 3.40 5.49
CA CYS A 40 3.87 1.94 5.65
C CYS A 40 2.86 1.29 4.70
N LEU A 41 1.69 1.90 4.48
CA LEU A 41 0.72 1.42 3.49
C LEU A 41 1.31 1.38 2.07
N LYS A 42 2.15 2.36 1.70
CA LYS A 42 2.84 2.33 0.40
C LYS A 42 3.81 1.15 0.30
N ASP A 43 4.54 0.85 1.37
CA ASP A 43 5.46 -0.29 1.41
C ASP A 43 4.69 -1.60 1.19
N PHE A 44 3.56 -1.77 1.88
CA PHE A 44 2.65 -2.89 1.64
C PHE A 44 2.18 -2.98 0.19
N PHE A 45 1.86 -1.86 -0.47
CA PHE A 45 1.52 -1.88 -1.89
C PHE A 45 2.71 -2.29 -2.78
N TYR A 46 3.92 -1.82 -2.51
CA TYR A 46 5.09 -2.26 -3.27
C TYR A 46 5.34 -3.76 -3.12
N THR A 47 5.24 -4.32 -1.91
CA THR A 47 5.33 -5.77 -1.69
C THR A 47 4.25 -6.53 -2.46
N ASN A 48 3.02 -6.03 -2.49
CA ASN A 48 1.94 -6.69 -3.23
C ASN A 48 2.12 -6.60 -4.76
N LEU A 49 2.74 -5.54 -5.26
CA LEU A 49 3.11 -5.44 -6.67
C LEU A 49 4.21 -6.45 -7.00
N GLU A 50 5.17 -6.66 -6.10
CA GLU A 50 6.19 -7.71 -6.27
C GLU A 50 5.57 -9.10 -6.28
N TYR A 51 4.64 -9.41 -5.38
CA TYR A 51 3.87 -10.66 -5.41
C TYR A 51 3.10 -10.84 -6.72
N HIS A 52 2.52 -9.76 -7.23
CA HIS A 52 1.81 -9.77 -8.50
C HIS A 52 2.74 -10.13 -9.68
N ILE A 53 3.94 -9.54 -9.74
CA ILE A 53 4.91 -9.75 -10.82
C ILE A 53 5.57 -11.14 -10.72
N THR A 54 5.84 -11.62 -9.51
CA THR A 54 6.48 -12.91 -9.25
C THR A 54 5.52 -14.11 -9.33
N GLY A 55 4.22 -13.86 -9.46
CA GLY A 55 3.20 -14.91 -9.58
C GLY A 55 2.80 -15.55 -8.24
N GLN A 56 3.08 -14.92 -7.10
CA GLN A 56 2.59 -15.36 -5.79
C GLN A 56 1.13 -14.96 -5.60
N GLN A 57 0.21 -15.82 -6.05
CA GLN A 57 -1.22 -15.50 -6.15
C GLN A 57 -1.94 -15.43 -4.80
N ASP A 58 -1.58 -16.27 -3.83
CA ASP A 58 -2.29 -16.36 -2.53
C ASP A 58 -2.08 -15.13 -1.63
N ALA A 59 -1.04 -14.33 -1.91
CA ALA A 59 -0.64 -13.20 -1.07
C ALA A 59 -0.91 -11.82 -1.69
N ARG A 60 -1.22 -11.75 -2.99
CA ARG A 60 -1.36 -10.48 -3.72
C ARG A 60 -2.77 -9.90 -3.59
N ILE A 61 -2.86 -8.59 -3.39
CA ILE A 61 -4.13 -7.84 -3.43
C ILE A 61 -4.42 -7.19 -4.80
N PHE A 62 -3.49 -7.31 -5.75
CA PHE A 62 -3.60 -6.71 -7.08
C PHE A 62 -3.79 -7.79 -8.16
N CYS A 63 -4.60 -7.45 -9.16
CA CYS A 63 -4.83 -8.24 -10.36
C CYS A 63 -4.77 -7.36 -11.62
N PRO A 64 -4.55 -7.97 -12.80
CA PRO A 64 -4.51 -7.25 -14.06
C PRO A 64 -5.84 -6.52 -14.30
N HIS A 65 -5.78 -5.34 -14.89
CA HIS A 65 -6.99 -4.54 -15.18
C HIS A 65 -7.97 -5.27 -16.11
N GLU A 66 -7.43 -6.00 -17.09
CA GLU A 66 -8.21 -6.74 -18.10
C GLU A 66 -9.13 -7.80 -17.48
N GLU A 67 -8.67 -8.51 -16.44
CA GLU A 67 -9.47 -9.53 -15.72
C GLU A 67 -10.71 -8.92 -15.04
N GLU A 68 -10.62 -7.67 -14.58
CA GLU A 68 -11.71 -6.99 -13.87
C GLU A 68 -12.66 -6.23 -14.81
N VAL A 69 -12.18 -5.77 -15.98
CA VAL A 69 -13.05 -5.25 -17.04
C VAL A 69 -13.96 -6.34 -17.56
N GLU A 70 -13.40 -7.53 -17.81
CA GLU A 70 -14.16 -8.68 -18.29
C GLU A 70 -15.21 -9.14 -17.25
N ARG A 71 -14.87 -9.05 -15.96
CA ARG A 71 -15.73 -9.53 -14.86
C ARG A 71 -16.78 -8.54 -14.38
N TYR A 72 -16.50 -7.23 -14.39
CA TYR A 72 -17.37 -6.20 -13.80
C TYR A 72 -17.60 -4.94 -14.68
N GLY A 73 -17.02 -4.87 -15.88
CA GLY A 73 -17.26 -3.74 -16.81
C GLY A 73 -16.68 -2.40 -16.36
N ARG A 74 -15.54 -2.40 -15.64
CA ARG A 74 -14.93 -1.17 -15.08
C ARG A 74 -14.22 -0.27 -16.11
N HIS A 75 -14.11 1.02 -15.75
CA HIS A 75 -13.44 2.06 -16.54
C HIS A 75 -11.88 1.96 -16.45
N PRO A 76 -11.13 2.27 -17.53
CA PRO A 76 -9.67 2.08 -17.64
C PRO A 76 -8.75 2.83 -16.66
N ASN A 77 -9.27 3.76 -15.85
CA ASN A 77 -8.44 4.64 -14.99
C ASN A 77 -8.62 4.35 -13.49
N GLN A 78 -9.20 3.21 -13.13
CA GLN A 78 -9.31 2.77 -11.74
C GLN A 78 -8.29 1.67 -11.44
N LEU A 79 -7.55 1.84 -10.34
CA LEU A 79 -6.80 0.75 -9.74
C LEU A 79 -7.76 -0.39 -9.37
N THR A 80 -7.46 -1.59 -9.86
CA THR A 80 -8.21 -2.82 -9.62
C THR A 80 -7.61 -3.57 -8.45
N TRP A 81 -8.45 -3.86 -7.46
CA TRP A 81 -8.10 -4.55 -6.23
C TRP A 81 -8.78 -5.91 -6.25
N CYS A 82 -7.99 -6.98 -6.15
CA CYS A 82 -8.52 -8.32 -5.99
C CYS A 82 -8.53 -8.66 -4.49
N PHE A 83 -9.68 -8.45 -3.84
CA PHE A 83 -9.95 -8.92 -2.49
C PHE A 83 -10.63 -10.31 -2.48
N GLU A 84 -10.56 -11.07 -3.57
CA GLU A 84 -11.07 -12.43 -3.57
C GLU A 84 -10.01 -13.40 -3.01
N ASN A 85 -10.27 -13.86 -1.79
CA ASN A 85 -9.72 -15.05 -1.13
C ASN A 85 -8.21 -15.06 -0.82
N GLN A 86 -7.81 -14.33 0.23
CA GLN A 86 -6.67 -14.77 1.06
C GLN A 86 -7.20 -15.80 2.07
N ASN A 87 -7.21 -17.08 1.70
CA ASN A 87 -7.50 -18.21 2.58
C ASN A 87 -6.18 -18.82 3.10
#